data_AF-A0A9X9F1E9-F1
#
_entry.id   AF-A0A9X9F1E9-F1
#
_cell.length_a   1.000
_cell.length_b   1.000
_cell.length_c   1.000
_cell.angle_alpha   90.00
_cell.angle_beta   90.00
_cell.angle_gamma   90.00
#
_symmetry.space_group_name_H-M   'P 1'
#
loop_
_entity.id
_entity.type
_entity.pdbx_description
1 polymer ?
#
loop_
_entity_poly.entity_id
_entity_poly.type
_entity_poly.pdbx_seq_one_letter_code
_entity_poly.pdbx_strand_id
1 'polypeptide(L)'
;ALRNKVVENGLKVWDWTIDSLDWKYNKMQVDAASAKIVENVLHGATNPTEVILMHDIHPQSVKAVPGIIKGLKEKGYELEAYNENEHFPLNFWHDNRM
;
A
#
# COMPACT_ATOMS: atom_id res chain seq x y z
N ALA A 1 -23.51 10.67 4.15
CA ALA A 1 -23.42 11.98 3.48
C ALA A 1 -22.19 12.06 2.56
N LEU A 2 -20.96 11.97 3.07
CA LEU A 2 -19.75 12.14 2.22
C LEU A 2 -19.53 11.02 1.19
N ARG A 3 -19.70 9.74 1.56
CA ARG A 3 -19.57 8.62 0.59
C ARG A 3 -20.56 8.71 -0.57
N ASN A 4 -21.77 9.21 -0.32
CA ASN A 4 -22.74 9.45 -1.40
C ASN A 4 -22.23 10.54 -2.33
N LYS A 5 -21.70 11.65 -1.81
CA LYS A 5 -21.09 12.70 -2.64
C LYS A 5 -19.91 12.20 -3.46
N VAL A 6 -19.07 11.32 -2.92
CA VAL A 6 -17.97 10.66 -3.67
C VAL A 6 -18.53 9.93 -4.89
N VAL A 7 -19.51 9.05 -4.68
CA VAL A 7 -20.14 8.26 -5.74
C VAL A 7 -20.87 9.15 -6.76
N GLU A 8 -21.62 10.16 -6.29
CA GLU A 8 -22.35 11.12 -7.13
C GLU A 8 -21.41 11.94 -8.05
N ASN A 9 -20.16 12.14 -7.66
CA ASN A 9 -19.15 12.84 -8.45
C ASN A 9 -18.25 11.90 -9.27
N GLY A 10 -18.58 10.60 -9.34
CA GLY A 10 -17.83 9.63 -10.12
C GLY A 10 -16.45 9.30 -9.58
N LEU A 11 -16.15 9.64 -8.31
CA LEU A 11 -14.87 9.35 -7.68
C LEU A 11 -14.84 7.93 -7.12
N LYS A 12 -13.65 7.32 -7.16
CA LYS A 12 -13.34 6.04 -6.53
C LYS A 12 -12.51 6.26 -5.27
N VAL A 13 -12.58 5.32 -4.33
CA VAL A 13 -11.83 5.38 -3.07
C VAL A 13 -11.15 4.05 -2.83
N TRP A 14 -9.83 4.11 -2.72
CA TRP A 14 -9.01 3.04 -2.19
C TRP A 14 -8.44 3.42 -0.83
N ASP A 15 -8.61 2.51 0.12
CA ASP A 15 -7.76 2.42 1.29
C ASP A 15 -6.55 1.49 0.96
N TRP A 16 -6.03 0.76 1.93
CA TRP A 16 -4.93 -0.18 1.75
C TRP A 16 -5.19 -1.46 2.55
N THR A 17 -4.59 -2.57 2.12
CA THR A 17 -4.61 -3.84 2.86
C THR A 17 -3.39 -3.97 3.76
N ILE A 18 -2.27 -3.32 3.41
CA ILE A 18 -1.01 -3.37 4.16
C ILE A 18 -0.57 -1.94 4.48
N ASP A 19 -0.46 -1.62 5.77
CA ASP A 19 0.24 -0.43 6.24
C ASP A 19 1.71 -0.78 6.49
N SER A 20 2.63 -0.14 5.75
CA SER A 20 4.07 -0.36 5.91
C SER A 20 4.63 0.15 7.25
N LEU A 21 3.89 1.03 7.92
CA LEU A 21 4.29 1.74 9.14
C LEU A 21 5.58 2.56 8.99
N ASP A 22 5.91 2.98 7.77
CA ASP A 22 7.13 3.72 7.45
C ASP A 22 7.33 5.00 8.27
N TRP A 23 6.23 5.68 8.62
CA TRP A 23 6.20 6.86 9.48
C TRP A 23 6.73 6.61 10.91
N LYS A 24 6.63 5.38 11.43
CA LYS A 24 7.08 5.03 12.79
C LYS A 24 8.60 5.11 12.93
N TYR A 25 9.34 5.00 11.83
CA TYR A 25 10.79 4.88 11.83
C TYR A 25 11.53 6.18 11.46
N ASN A 26 10.82 7.32 11.43
CA ASN A 26 11.37 8.65 11.09
C ASN A 26 12.54 9.13 11.98
N LYS A 27 12.74 8.51 13.16
CA LYS A 27 13.83 8.83 14.10
C LYS A 27 14.94 7.77 14.13
N MET A 28 14.85 6.75 13.28
CA MET A 28 15.84 5.67 13.19
C MET A 28 16.85 5.94 12.07
N GLN A 29 18.00 5.27 12.15
CA GLN A 29 18.94 5.24 11.02
C GLN A 29 18.25 4.58 9.82
N VAL A 30 18.46 5.15 8.63
CA VAL A 30 17.71 4.85 7.40
C VAL A 30 17.79 3.38 6.98
N ASP A 31 18.96 2.74 7.04
CA ASP A 31 19.11 1.33 6.67
C ASP A 31 18.34 0.42 7.65
N ALA A 32 18.49 0.63 8.96
CA ALA A 32 17.78 -0.14 9.98
C ALA A 32 16.26 0.08 9.91
N ALA A 33 15.82 1.30 9.62
CA ALA A 33 14.43 1.64 9.39
C ALA A 33 13.88 0.94 8.13
N SER A 34 14.61 1.02 7.02
CA SER A 34 14.19 0.41 5.75
C SER A 34 14.03 -1.11 5.85
N ALA A 35 14.91 -1.79 6.58
CA ALA A 35 14.81 -3.24 6.80
C ALA A 35 13.51 -3.63 7.54
N LYS A 36 13.10 -2.84 8.55
CA LYS A 36 11.83 -3.07 9.27
C LYS A 36 10.61 -2.82 8.39
N ILE A 37 10.67 -1.81 7.51
CA ILE A 37 9.59 -1.52 6.57
C ILE A 37 9.42 -2.67 5.57
N VAL A 38 10.52 -3.20 5.03
CA VAL A 38 10.51 -4.40 4.18
C VAL A 38 9.86 -5.56 4.92
N GLU A 39 10.26 -5.83 6.17
CA GLU A 39 9.70 -6.91 6.98
C GLU A 39 8.18 -6.76 7.18
N ASN A 40 7.71 -5.56 7.56
CA ASN A 40 6.29 -5.28 7.77
C ASN A 40 5.46 -5.59 6.52
N VAL A 41 5.92 -5.12 5.35
CA VAL A 41 5.22 -5.32 4.08
C VAL A 41 5.20 -6.80 3.69
N LEU A 42 6.35 -7.47 3.76
CA LEU A 42 6.44 -8.89 3.37
C LEU A 42 5.69 -9.82 4.32
N HIS A 43 5.58 -9.47 5.61
CA HIS A 43 4.74 -10.19 6.56
C HIS A 43 3.26 -10.02 6.22
N GLY A 44 2.81 -8.79 5.91
CA GLY A 44 1.42 -8.50 5.56
C GLY A 44 0.96 -9.14 4.24
N ALA A 45 1.87 -9.30 3.28
CA ALA A 45 1.58 -9.82 1.94
C ALA A 45 1.24 -11.32 1.96
N THR A 46 -0.06 -11.60 2.08
CA THR A 46 -0.62 -12.95 2.26
C THR A 46 -1.84 -13.24 1.39
N ASN A 47 -2.49 -12.21 0.85
CA ASN A 47 -3.65 -12.34 -0.02
C ASN A 47 -3.26 -12.26 -1.51
N PRO A 48 -4.07 -12.79 -2.44
CA PRO A 48 -3.75 -12.72 -3.87
C PRO A 48 -3.57 -11.31 -4.43
N THR A 49 -4.24 -10.32 -3.84
CA THR A 49 -4.15 -8.91 -4.22
C THR A 49 -3.93 -8.08 -2.96
N GLU A 50 -2.92 -7.21 -2.99
CA GLU A 50 -2.55 -6.36 -1.87
C GLU A 50 -2.37 -4.92 -2.37
N VAL A 51 -2.83 -3.94 -1.58
CA VAL A 51 -2.57 -2.51 -1.78
C VAL A 51 -1.77 -2.03 -0.58
N ILE A 52 -0.54 -1.57 -0.84
CA ILE A 52 0.43 -1.23 0.21
C ILE A 52 0.50 0.29 0.37
N LEU A 53 0.26 0.79 1.58
CA LEU A 53 0.46 2.19 1.93
C LEU A 53 1.94 2.47 2.22
N MET A 54 2.50 3.44 1.51
CA MET A 54 3.85 4.00 1.72
C MET A 54 3.85 5.50 1.46
N HIS A 55 4.87 6.20 1.96
CA HIS A 55 5.07 7.64 1.80
C HIS A 55 6.46 7.94 1.23
N ASP A 56 6.50 8.39 -0.02
CA ASP A 56 7.73 8.72 -0.76
C ASP A 56 8.49 9.94 -0.22
N ILE A 57 7.82 10.76 0.59
CA ILE A 57 8.43 11.88 1.33
C ILE A 57 9.38 11.45 2.47
N HIS A 58 9.52 10.15 2.73
CA HIS A 58 10.36 9.59 3.78
C HIS A 58 11.55 8.80 3.21
N PRO A 59 12.81 9.16 3.52
CA PRO A 59 13.99 8.52 2.91
C PRO A 59 14.09 7.02 3.22
N GLN A 60 13.69 6.60 4.42
CA GLN A 60 13.64 5.17 4.79
C GLN A 60 12.57 4.39 4.02
N SER A 61 11.48 5.06 3.61
CA SER A 61 10.42 4.44 2.82
C SER A 61 10.91 4.18 1.41
N VAL A 62 11.50 5.19 0.75
CA VAL A 62 12.13 5.04 -0.57
C VAL A 62 13.25 4.00 -0.55
N LYS A 63 14.10 3.99 0.49
CA LYS A 63 15.18 3.00 0.65
C LYS A 63 14.65 1.56 0.79
N ALA A 64 13.45 1.36 1.33
CA ALA A 64 12.83 0.04 1.49
C ALA A 64 12.29 -0.55 0.17
N VAL A 65 11.91 0.30 -0.79
CA VAL A 65 11.24 -0.13 -2.05
C VAL A 65 11.99 -1.25 -2.79
N PRO A 66 13.33 -1.21 -3.00
CA PRO A 66 14.02 -2.30 -3.68
C PRO A 66 13.89 -3.66 -2.96
N GLY A 67 13.92 -3.66 -1.62
CA GLY A 67 13.75 -4.86 -0.81
C GLY A 67 12.32 -5.41 -0.86
N ILE A 68 11.33 -4.52 -0.84
CA ILE A 68 9.91 -4.85 -1.01
C ILE A 68 9.67 -5.50 -2.37
N ILE A 69 10.11 -4.84 -3.45
CA ILE A 69 9.95 -5.36 -4.82
C ILE A 69 10.57 -6.75 -4.96
N LYS A 70 11.79 -6.94 -4.45
CA LYS A 70 12.46 -8.24 -4.49
C LYS A 70 11.65 -9.31 -3.75
N GLY A 71 11.27 -9.06 -2.50
CA GLY A 71 10.57 -10.05 -1.68
C GLY A 71 9.16 -10.36 -2.18
N LEU A 72 8.43 -9.39 -2.72
CA LEU A 72 7.12 -9.61 -3.33
C LEU A 72 7.22 -10.46 -4.60
N LYS A 73 8.21 -10.19 -5.47
CA LYS A 73 8.47 -11.03 -6.64
C LYS A 73 8.85 -12.46 -6.27
N GLU A 74 9.67 -12.65 -5.22
CA GLU A 74 10.02 -13.98 -4.69
C GLU A 74 8.80 -14.72 -4.13
N LYS A 75 7.79 -13.99 -3.63
CA LYS A 75 6.48 -14.53 -3.22
C LYS A 75 5.52 -14.78 -4.40
N GLY A 76 5.90 -14.44 -5.63
CA GLY A 76 5.07 -14.64 -6.83
C GLY A 76 4.10 -13.50 -7.16
N TYR A 77 4.24 -12.33 -6.53
CA TYR A 77 3.45 -11.15 -6.91
C TYR A 77 3.99 -10.47 -8.16
N GLU A 78 3.08 -9.93 -8.95
CA GLU A 78 3.35 -8.91 -9.96
C GLU A 78 3.10 -7.51 -9.37
N LEU A 79 3.78 -6.49 -9.89
CA LEU A 79 3.66 -5.10 -9.42
C LEU A 79 3.05 -4.27 -10.54
N GLU A 80 1.82 -3.81 -10.34
CA GLU A 80 1.05 -3.06 -11.32
C GLU A 80 0.62 -1.70 -10.75
N ALA A 81 0.36 -0.76 -11.66
CA ALA A 81 -0.30 0.49 -11.31
C ALA A 81 -1.83 0.28 -11.35
N TYR A 82 -2.56 1.10 -10.60
CA TYR A 82 -4.02 1.15 -10.71
C TYR A 82 -4.47 1.49 -12.14
N ASN A 83 -5.49 0.79 -12.63
CA ASN A 83 -6.16 1.03 -13.91
C ASN A 83 -7.65 1.30 -13.66
N GLU A 84 -8.13 2.48 -14.05
CA GLU A 84 -9.54 2.89 -13.87
C GLU A 84 -10.54 1.94 -14.54
N ASN A 85 -10.14 1.27 -15.64
CA ASN A 85 -10.99 0.33 -16.36
C ASN A 85 -11.11 -1.04 -15.67
N GLU A 86 -10.24 -1.33 -14.70
CA GLU A 86 -10.16 -2.60 -13.96
C GLU A 86 -10.39 -2.38 -12.47
N HIS A 87 -11.12 -1.32 -12.11
CA HIS A 87 -11.41 -0.96 -10.72
C HIS A 87 -12.12 -2.10 -9.97
N PHE A 88 -11.62 -2.40 -8.76
CA PHE A 88 -12.29 -3.22 -7.77
C PHE A 88 -12.41 -2.46 -6.45
N PRO A 89 -13.47 -2.65 -5.64
CA PRO A 89 -13.64 -1.92 -4.40
C PRO A 89 -12.66 -2.42 -3.32
N LEU A 90 -11.87 -1.49 -2.77
CA LEU A 90 -10.99 -1.74 -1.63
C LEU A 90 -11.07 -0.55 -0.69
N ASN A 91 -12.01 -0.59 0.25
CA ASN A 91 -12.17 0.43 1.27
C ASN A 91 -12.65 -0.19 2.57
N PHE A 92 -12.26 0.40 3.71
CA PHE A 92 -12.58 -0.11 5.04
C PHE A 92 -14.09 -0.10 5.34
N TRP A 93 -14.89 0.61 4.55
CA TRP A 93 -16.35 0.65 4.68
C TRP A 93 -17.07 -0.49 3.97
N HIS A 94 -16.33 -1.30 3.20
CA HIS A 94 -16.86 -2.38 2.36
C HIS A 94 -18.00 -1.88 1.44
N ASP A 95 -17.88 -0.63 0.98
CA ASP A 95 -18.88 0.02 0.12
C ASP A 95 -18.47 -0.18 -1.34
N ASN A 96 -19.12 -1.14 -2.00
CA ASN A 96 -18.78 -1.57 -3.36
C ASN A 96 -19.12 -0.54 -4.47
N ARG A 97 -19.66 0.63 -4.10
CA ARG A 97 -19.93 1.72 -5.04
C ARG A 97 -18.67 2.56 -5.32
N MET A 98 -17.71 2.55 -4.38
CA MET A 98 -16.48 3.35 -4.40
C MET A 98 -15.29 2.58 -4.94
#